data_AF-X1QLM1-F1
#
_entry.id   AF-X1QLM1-F1
#
_cell.length_a   1.000
_cell.length_b   1.000
_cell.length_c   1.000
_cell.angle_alpha   90.00
_cell.angle_beta   90.00
_cell.angle_gamma   90.00
#
_symmetry.space_group_name_H-M   'P 1'
#
loop_
_entity.id
_entity.type
_entity.pdbx_description
1 polymer ?
#
loop_
_entity_poly.entity_id
_entity_poly.type
_entity_poly.pdbx_seq_one_letter_code
_entity_poly.pdbx_strand_id
1 'polypeptide(L)'
;MTSTRNMVLTLLIVAIVCSVILSFVYSYTEPLIAETQNQMTLDGLKQVINAQEFVEIIPDTLWRAVDSSGMLTGIVFRVFPQGYGGPIPITVGLDLDGKVTGVRVASAAEGLKETPGLGVKITEPEFKDQFIGKCGPAV
;
A
#
# COMPACT_ATOMS: atom_id res chain seq x y z
N MET A 1 -29.71 -27.53 -37.73
CA MET A 1 -28.66 -26.49 -37.55
C MET A 1 -29.15 -25.24 -36.78
N THR A 2 -30.39 -25.17 -36.31
CA THR A 2 -30.94 -24.01 -35.58
C THR A 2 -30.62 -24.02 -34.06
N SER A 3 -30.51 -25.19 -33.44
CA SER A 3 -30.29 -25.32 -31.98
C SER A 3 -28.89 -24.83 -31.53
N THR A 4 -27.82 -25.27 -32.20
CA THR A 4 -26.44 -24.85 -31.90
C THR A 4 -26.23 -23.35 -32.12
N ARG A 5 -26.83 -22.77 -33.16
CA ARG A 5 -26.76 -21.33 -33.46
C ARG A 5 -27.44 -20.50 -32.37
N ASN A 6 -28.62 -20.91 -31.91
CA ASN A 6 -29.35 -20.22 -30.85
C ASN A 6 -28.60 -20.31 -29.51
N MET A 7 -27.99 -21.46 -29.21
CA MET A 7 -27.18 -21.63 -28.00
C MET A 7 -25.94 -20.72 -27.99
N VAL A 8 -25.23 -20.62 -29.12
CA VAL A 8 -24.07 -19.71 -29.27
C VAL A 8 -24.49 -18.24 -29.17
N LEU A 9 -25.62 -17.86 -29.79
CA LEU A 9 -26.16 -16.50 -29.71
C LEU A 9 -26.56 -16.11 -28.29
N THR A 10 -27.25 -17.01 -27.57
CA THR A 10 -27.64 -16.74 -26.18
C THR A 10 -26.41 -16.55 -25.28
N LEU A 11 -25.37 -17.38 -25.44
CA LEU A 11 -24.14 -17.23 -24.66
C LEU A 11 -23.41 -15.92 -24.98
N LEU A 12 -23.32 -15.55 -26.25
CA LEU A 12 -22.69 -14.30 -26.69
C LEU A 12 -23.41 -13.09 -26.08
N ILE A 13 -24.74 -13.08 -26.12
CA ILE A 13 -25.55 -11.97 -25.59
C ILE A 13 -25.37 -11.87 -24.07
N VAL A 14 -25.46 -12.99 -23.35
CA VAL A 14 -25.28 -12.98 -21.90
C VAL A 14 -23.87 -12.53 -21.51
N ALA A 15 -22.84 -13.00 -22.22
CA ALA A 15 -21.47 -12.58 -21.98
C ALA A 15 -21.28 -11.06 -22.16
N ILE A 16 -21.82 -10.50 -23.25
CA ILE A 16 -21.77 -9.06 -23.51
C ILE A 16 -22.49 -8.29 -22.40
N VAL A 17 -23.69 -8.71 -22.02
CA VAL A 17 -24.48 -8.06 -20.96
C VAL A 17 -23.72 -8.09 -19.63
N CYS A 18 -23.15 -9.22 -19.24
CA CYS A 18 -22.36 -9.35 -18.02
C CYS A 18 -21.11 -8.45 -18.04
N SER A 19 -20.37 -8.39 -19.16
CA SER A 19 -19.19 -7.53 -19.29
C SER A 19 -19.54 -6.04 -19.21
N VAL A 20 -20.63 -5.60 -19.85
CA VAL A 20 -21.07 -4.20 -19.81
C VAL A 20 -21.49 -3.80 -18.40
N ILE A 21 -22.27 -4.64 -17.72
CA ILE A 21 -22.70 -4.38 -16.33
C ILE A 21 -21.47 -4.29 -15.41
N LEU A 22 -20.54 -5.24 -15.50
CA LEU A 22 -19.35 -5.26 -14.66
C LEU A 22 -18.46 -4.03 -14.91
N SER A 23 -18.28 -3.63 -16.18
CA SER A 23 -17.51 -2.44 -16.55
C SER A 23 -18.13 -1.17 -15.99
N PHE A 24 -19.46 -1.05 -16.03
CA PHE A 24 -20.16 0.12 -15.50
C PHE A 24 -19.98 0.22 -13.97
N VAL A 25 -20.21 -0.88 -13.25
CA VAL A 25 -20.01 -0.94 -11.79
C VAL A 25 -18.56 -0.62 -11.42
N TYR A 26 -17.59 -1.18 -12.15
CA TYR A 26 -16.18 -0.91 -11.93
C TYR A 26 -15.86 0.58 -12.11
N SER A 27 -16.26 1.19 -13.22
CA SER A 27 -15.95 2.60 -13.52
C SER A 27 -16.51 3.60 -12.49
N TYR A 28 -17.64 3.26 -11.84
CA TYR A 28 -18.22 4.10 -10.80
C TYR A 28 -17.58 3.88 -9.43
N THR A 29 -17.04 2.68 -9.18
CA THR A 29 -16.44 2.30 -7.89
C THR A 29 -14.95 2.64 -7.82
N GLU A 30 -14.25 2.61 -8.96
CA GLU A 30 -12.84 2.99 -9.10
C GLU A 30 -12.44 4.32 -8.44
N PRO A 31 -13.17 5.45 -8.62
CA PRO A 31 -12.77 6.72 -8.02
C PRO A 31 -12.81 6.70 -6.48
N LEU A 32 -13.72 5.92 -5.90
CA LEU A 32 -13.80 5.75 -4.44
C LEU A 32 -12.60 4.97 -3.90
N ILE A 33 -12.16 3.95 -4.63
CA ILE A 33 -11.02 3.11 -4.25
C ILE A 33 -9.73 3.93 -4.29
N ALA A 34 -9.55 4.74 -5.35
CA ALA A 34 -8.37 5.57 -5.51
C ALA A 34 -8.21 6.59 -4.38
N GLU A 35 -9.28 7.31 -4.03
CA GLU A 35 -9.23 8.31 -2.94
C GLU A 35 -8.96 7.66 -1.59
N THR A 36 -9.65 6.55 -1.30
CA THR A 36 -9.48 5.81 -0.05
C THR A 36 -8.05 5.25 0.08
N GLN A 37 -7.46 4.78 -1.02
CA GLN A 37 -6.08 4.29 -1.05
C GLN A 37 -5.06 5.42 -0.87
N ASN A 38 -5.31 6.60 -1.46
CA ASN A 38 -4.46 7.78 -1.28
C ASN A 38 -4.46 8.24 0.19
N GLN A 39 -5.62 8.27 0.83
CA GLN A 39 -5.74 8.61 2.25
C GLN A 39 -5.03 7.59 3.14
N MET A 40 -5.24 6.29 2.91
CA MET A 40 -4.51 5.24 3.66
C MET A 40 -2.99 5.34 3.49
N THR A 41 -2.53 5.68 2.28
CA THR A 41 -1.10 5.87 2.00
C THR A 41 -0.59 7.07 2.79
N LEU A 42 -1.24 8.24 2.67
CA LEU A 42 -0.86 9.45 3.40
C LEU A 42 -0.85 9.24 4.92
N ASP A 43 -1.86 8.56 5.46
CA ASP A 43 -1.94 8.23 6.88
C ASP A 43 -0.81 7.29 7.30
N GLY A 44 -0.47 6.31 6.45
CA GLY A 44 0.67 5.42 6.66
C GLY A 44 2.02 6.17 6.65
N LEU A 45 2.19 7.14 5.76
CA LEU A 45 3.41 7.97 5.68
C LEU A 45 3.55 8.87 6.91
N LYS A 46 2.45 9.50 7.37
CA LYS A 46 2.42 10.35 8.57
C LYS A 46 2.71 9.59 9.86
N GLN A 47 2.46 8.28 9.90
CA GLN A 47 2.77 7.44 11.07
C GLN A 47 4.26 7.19 11.25
N VAL A 48 5.07 7.29 10.18
CA VAL A 48 6.50 6.97 10.25
C VAL A 48 7.40 8.20 10.35
N ILE A 49 6.93 9.36 9.90
CA ILE A 49 7.67 10.62 10.01
C ILE A 49 6.70 11.80 10.15
N ASN A 50 7.07 12.79 10.97
CA ASN A 50 6.30 14.02 11.10
C ASN A 50 6.68 14.98 9.96
N ALA A 51 5.83 15.04 8.94
CA ALA A 51 5.98 15.95 7.81
C ALA A 51 4.61 16.45 7.34
N GLN A 52 4.62 17.60 6.68
CA GLN A 52 3.40 18.26 6.25
C GLN A 52 2.98 17.83 4.85
N GLU A 53 3.96 17.56 3.98
CA GLU A 53 3.74 17.12 2.62
C GLU A 53 4.71 15.99 2.26
N PHE A 54 4.24 15.08 1.39
CA PHE A 54 5.00 13.94 0.90
C PHE A 54 5.07 14.01 -0.63
N VAL A 55 6.27 14.27 -1.15
CA VAL A 55 6.50 14.35 -2.60
C VAL A 55 7.00 13.01 -3.10
N GLU A 56 6.20 12.36 -3.94
CA GLU A 56 6.54 11.07 -4.53
C GLU A 56 7.69 11.19 -5.54
N ILE A 57 8.70 10.33 -5.39
CA ILE A 57 9.90 10.28 -6.24
C ILE A 57 9.88 9.04 -7.10
N ILE A 58 9.56 7.91 -6.47
CA ILE A 58 9.34 6.64 -7.13
C ILE A 58 7.91 6.24 -6.78
N PRO A 59 7.05 6.04 -7.79
CA PRO A 59 5.66 5.67 -7.58
C PRO A 59 5.53 4.53 -6.57
N ASP A 60 4.72 4.77 -5.55
CA ASP A 60 4.31 3.81 -4.52
C ASP A 60 5.46 3.19 -3.69
N THR A 61 6.65 3.80 -3.77
CA THR A 61 7.89 3.23 -3.21
C THR A 61 8.73 4.23 -2.43
N LEU A 62 8.89 5.46 -2.91
CA LEU A 62 9.77 6.45 -2.29
C LEU A 62 9.15 7.84 -2.31
N TRP A 63 9.11 8.47 -1.14
CA TRP A 63 8.61 9.82 -0.92
C TRP A 63 9.65 10.66 -0.19
N ARG A 64 9.77 11.93 -0.59
CA ARG A 64 10.43 12.97 0.21
C ARG A 64 9.42 13.54 1.19
N ALA A 65 9.80 13.64 2.45
CA ALA A 65 8.99 14.27 3.49
C ALA A 65 9.44 15.73 3.65
N VAL A 66 8.53 16.68 3.51
CA VAL A 66 8.83 18.13 3.62
C VAL A 66 7.94 18.81 4.67
N ASP A 67 8.45 19.86 5.30
CA ASP A 67 7.71 20.68 6.27
C ASP A 67 6.90 21.81 5.61
N SER A 68 6.21 22.62 6.43
CA SER A 68 5.45 23.81 5.98
C SER A 68 6.26 24.84 5.21
N SER A 69 7.58 24.86 5.39
CA SER A 69 8.48 25.78 4.71
C SER A 69 9.04 25.20 3.41
N GLY A 70 8.69 23.95 3.08
CA GLY A 70 9.21 23.23 1.92
C GLY A 70 10.62 22.66 2.15
N MET A 71 11.11 22.66 3.38
CA MET A 71 12.42 22.07 3.71
C MET A 71 12.27 20.56 3.86
N LEU A 72 13.27 19.83 3.36
CA LEU A 72 13.34 18.38 3.50
C LEU A 72 13.53 18.01 4.97
N THR A 73 12.63 17.22 5.53
CA THR A 73 12.74 16.68 6.90
C THR A 73 13.22 15.24 6.93
N GLY A 74 13.08 14.53 5.81
CA GLY A 74 13.51 13.14 5.68
C GLY A 74 12.97 12.46 4.43
N ILE A 75 13.07 11.14 4.41
CA ILE A 75 12.50 10.30 3.36
C ILE A 75 11.63 9.20 3.95
N VAL A 76 10.63 8.78 3.20
CA VAL A 76 9.84 7.60 3.51
C VAL A 76 9.95 6.65 2.34
N PHE A 77 10.19 5.38 2.62
CA PHE A 77 10.24 4.36 1.58
C PHE A 77 9.47 3.12 2.00
N ARG A 78 9.02 2.37 1.00
CA ARG A 78 8.28 1.12 1.17
C ARG A 78 9.09 -0.05 0.63
N VAL A 79 9.14 -1.12 1.39
CA VAL A 79 9.82 -2.38 1.04
C VAL A 79 8.85 -3.55 1.15
N PHE A 80 9.15 -4.61 0.40
CA PHE A 80 8.32 -5.81 0.30
C PHE A 80 9.16 -7.09 0.52
N PRO A 81 9.81 -7.27 1.68
CA PRO A 81 10.51 -8.51 1.98
C PRO A 81 9.55 -9.71 1.93
N GLN A 82 10.07 -10.86 1.52
CA GLN A 82 9.30 -12.11 1.47
C GLN A 82 9.11 -12.67 2.89
N GLY A 83 7.85 -12.80 3.31
CA GLY A 83 7.42 -13.53 4.51
C GLY A 83 7.00 -14.97 4.19
N TYR A 84 6.37 -15.63 5.18
CA TYR A 84 5.88 -16.99 5.03
C TYR A 84 4.59 -17.03 4.19
N GLY A 85 3.67 -16.11 4.45
CA GLY A 85 2.39 -16.01 3.73
C GLY A 85 2.44 -15.18 2.45
N GLY A 86 3.57 -14.52 2.17
CA GLY A 86 3.76 -13.64 1.02
C GLY A 86 4.64 -12.44 1.33
N PRO A 87 4.77 -11.50 0.38
CA PRO A 87 5.47 -10.23 0.63
C PRO A 87 4.84 -9.46 1.79
N ILE A 88 5.67 -8.86 2.63
CA ILE A 88 5.27 -8.06 3.78
C ILE A 88 5.48 -6.59 3.41
N PRO A 89 4.42 -5.79 3.16
CA PRO A 89 4.60 -4.37 2.90
C PRO A 89 5.00 -3.64 4.19
N ILE A 90 6.17 -3.00 4.18
CA ILE A 90 6.69 -2.25 5.31
C ILE A 90 7.06 -0.85 4.84
N THR A 91 6.49 0.16 5.49
CA THR A 91 6.82 1.57 5.29
C THR A 91 7.78 2.01 6.39
N VAL A 92 8.87 2.66 6.01
CA VAL A 92 9.93 3.12 6.93
C VAL A 92 10.22 4.59 6.69
N GLY A 93 10.23 5.38 7.76
CA GLY A 93 10.66 6.78 7.75
C GLY A 93 12.11 6.90 8.20
N LEU A 94 12.88 7.74 7.51
CA LEU A 94 14.25 8.12 7.87
C LEU A 94 14.36 9.64 7.98
N ASP A 95 15.06 10.10 9.01
CA ASP A 95 15.48 11.50 9.11
C ASP A 95 16.70 11.82 8.22
N LEU A 96 17.11 13.08 8.23
CA LEU A 96 18.27 13.56 7.48
C LEU A 96 19.61 12.94 7.94
N ASP A 97 19.66 12.43 9.17
CA ASP A 97 20.83 11.73 9.74
C ASP A 97 20.82 10.22 9.41
N GLY A 98 19.83 9.76 8.63
CA GLY A 98 19.65 8.36 8.25
C GLY A 98 19.14 7.47 9.38
N LYS A 99 18.60 8.06 10.46
CA LYS A 99 18.00 7.30 11.56
C LYS A 99 16.55 7.00 11.27
N VAL A 100 16.10 5.83 11.70
CA VAL A 100 14.71 5.42 11.61
C VAL A 100 13.85 6.26 12.54
N THR A 101 12.91 7.03 11.97
CA THR A 101 11.93 7.82 12.74
C THR A 101 10.70 7.01 13.09
N GLY A 102 10.40 5.97 12.29
CA GLY A 102 9.26 5.09 12.50
C GLY A 102 9.20 3.95 11.50
N VAL A 103 8.56 2.87 11.90
CA VAL A 103 8.30 1.68 11.09
C VAL A 103 6.83 1.34 11.16
N ARG A 104 6.20 1.15 10.01
CA ARG A 104 4.80 0.74 9.89
C ARG A 104 4.73 -0.50 9.01
N VAL A 105 4.24 -1.59 9.57
CA VAL A 105 3.89 -2.78 8.80
C VAL A 105 2.44 -2.64 8.35
N ALA A 106 2.16 -2.99 7.10
CA ALA A 106 0.80 -3.01 6.56
C ALA A 106 -0.14 -3.91 7.38
N SER A 107 -1.42 -3.54 7.42
CA SER A 107 -2.45 -4.39 7.98
C SER A 107 -2.85 -5.53 7.04
N ALA A 108 -3.71 -6.45 7.51
CA ALA A 108 -4.26 -7.52 6.67
C ALA A 108 -5.03 -6.98 5.46
N ALA A 109 -5.71 -5.83 5.60
CA ALA A 109 -6.42 -5.17 4.51
C ALA A 109 -5.46 -4.54 3.48
N GLU A 110 -4.22 -4.27 3.88
CA GLU A 110 -3.19 -3.58 3.09
C GLU A 110 -2.13 -4.55 2.55
N GLY A 111 -2.36 -5.87 2.66
CA GLY A 111 -1.54 -6.89 2.02
C GLY A 111 -0.71 -7.76 2.95
N LEU A 112 -0.78 -7.58 4.28
CA LEU A 112 -0.13 -8.51 5.21
C LEU A 112 -0.87 -9.85 5.25
N LYS A 113 -0.21 -10.92 4.80
CA LYS A 113 -0.78 -12.27 4.72
C LYS A 113 -0.17 -13.23 5.75
N GLU A 114 0.22 -12.71 6.90
CA GLU A 114 0.83 -13.51 7.97
C GLU A 114 -0.21 -14.08 8.95
N THR A 115 0.17 -15.15 9.65
CA THR A 115 -0.74 -15.85 10.57
C THR A 115 -0.95 -15.04 11.86
N PRO A 116 -2.21 -14.77 12.29
CA PRO A 116 -2.50 -14.14 13.57
C PRO A 116 -1.89 -14.90 14.76
N GLY A 117 -1.31 -14.17 15.71
CA GLY A 117 -0.65 -14.76 16.88
C GLY A 117 0.76 -15.33 16.62
N LEU A 118 1.23 -15.35 15.38
CA LEU A 118 2.58 -15.75 14.97
C LEU A 118 3.27 -14.60 14.22
N GLY A 119 3.07 -14.52 12.89
CA GLY A 119 3.75 -13.55 12.04
C GLY A 119 3.17 -12.14 12.13
N VAL A 120 1.90 -11.99 12.50
CA VAL A 120 1.27 -10.67 12.70
C VAL A 120 1.90 -9.90 13.88
N LYS A 121 2.63 -10.56 14.78
CA LYS A 121 3.31 -9.90 15.91
C LYS A 121 4.27 -8.79 15.51
N ILE A 122 4.76 -8.79 14.27
CA ILE A 122 5.60 -7.71 13.75
C ILE A 122 4.88 -6.35 13.69
N THR A 123 3.54 -6.32 13.77
CA THR A 123 2.75 -5.08 13.84
C THR A 123 2.67 -4.50 15.24
N GLU A 124 3.06 -5.27 16.27
CA GLU A 124 2.98 -4.88 17.68
C GLU A 124 4.02 -3.79 18.01
N PRO A 125 3.68 -2.77 18.81
CA PRO A 125 4.60 -1.71 19.25
C PRO A 125 5.91 -2.24 19.82
N GLU A 126 5.84 -3.29 20.64
CA GLU A 126 7.01 -3.91 21.27
C GLU A 126 8.07 -4.37 20.25
N PHE A 127 7.63 -4.79 19.06
CA PHE A 127 8.53 -5.21 17.99
C PHE A 127 8.92 -4.06 17.06
N LYS A 128 7.97 -3.24 16.61
CA LYS A 128 8.26 -2.20 15.60
C LYS A 128 9.04 -1.01 16.18
N ASP A 129 8.81 -0.65 17.44
CA ASP A 129 9.41 0.54 18.05
C ASP A 129 10.89 0.32 18.41
N GLN A 130 11.36 -0.94 18.45
CA GLN A 130 12.77 -1.27 18.69
C GLN A 130 13.72 -0.73 17.61
N PHE A 131 13.19 -0.42 16.43
CA PHE A 131 13.95 0.10 15.29
C PHE A 131 14.12 1.62 15.32
N ILE A 132 13.28 2.33 16.10
CA ILE A 132 13.33 3.80 16.16
C ILE A 132 14.70 4.25 16.70
N GLY A 133 15.33 5.21 16.02
CA GLY A 133 16.64 5.75 16.33
C GLY A 133 17.83 4.86 15.91
N LYS A 134 17.59 3.68 15.34
CA LYS A 134 18.66 2.87 14.73
C LYS A 134 19.06 3.47 13.38
N CYS A 135 20.33 3.31 13.02
CA CYS A 135 20.88 3.69 11.73
C CYS A 135 21.56 2.47 11.11
N GLY A 136 21.49 2.34 9.79
CA GLY A 136 22.25 1.31 9.07
C GLY A 136 23.76 1.53 9.22
N PRO A 137 24.59 0.49 9.03
CA PRO A 137 26.03 0.70 8.94
C PRO A 137 26.32 1.72 7.83
N ALA A 138 27.15 2.72 8.13
CA ALA A 138 27.64 3.66 7.12
C ALA A 138 28.39 2.84 6.06
N VAL A 139 27.86 2.86 4.83
CA VAL A 139 28.43 2.17 3.67
C VAL A 139 29.64 2.95 3.17
#